data_AF-A0A520EIL3-F1
#
_entry.id   AF-A0A520EIL3-F1
#
_cell.length_a   1.000
_cell.length_b   1.000
_cell.length_c   1.000
_cell.angle_alpha   90.00
_cell.angle_beta   90.00
_cell.angle_gamma   90.00
#
_symmetry.space_group_name_H-M   'P 1'
#
loop_
_entity.id
_entity.type
_entity.pdbx_description
1 polymer ?
#
loop_
_entity_poly.entity_id
_entity_poly.type
_entity_poly.pdbx_seq_one_letter_code
_entity_poly.pdbx_strand_id
1 'polypeptide(L)'
;EHPALRPTWFRHDSDSEEDGAGPDTVDFYRADGQKMVDEDWSDGNAHSILILMRAGEGDAAFAWMVNASPATVEFTLPEGKWSQSTSSDPDQAYEAGGPSILIREHSFTLLQG
;
A
#
# COMPACT_ATOMS: atom_id res chain seq x y z
N GLU A 1 -17.44 4.75 -6.93
CA GLU A 1 -16.21 5.43 -6.46
C GLU A 1 -16.05 5.18 -4.97
N HIS A 2 -14.83 4.98 -4.45
CA HIS A 2 -14.60 4.53 -3.07
C HIS A 2 -14.06 5.66 -2.17
N PRO A 3 -14.59 5.87 -0.94
CA PRO A 3 -14.15 6.93 -0.01
C PRO A 3 -12.65 6.96 0.28
N ALA A 4 -12.02 5.79 0.44
CA ALA A 4 -10.56 5.66 0.65
C ALA A 4 -9.68 6.27 -0.47
N LEU A 5 -10.25 6.50 -1.67
CA LEU A 5 -9.54 7.13 -2.79
C LEU A 5 -9.84 8.65 -2.89
N ARG A 6 -10.62 9.21 -1.95
CA ARG A 6 -10.93 10.64 -1.87
C ARG A 6 -10.83 11.19 -0.44
N PRO A 7 -9.73 10.92 0.29
CA PRO A 7 -9.57 11.51 1.62
C PRO A 7 -9.58 13.04 1.50
N THR A 8 -10.32 13.71 2.39
CA THR A 8 -10.35 15.18 2.43
C THR A 8 -8.99 15.74 2.89
N TRP A 9 -8.23 14.92 3.62
CA TRP A 9 -6.88 15.21 4.08
C TRP A 9 -6.09 13.91 4.18
N PHE A 10 -4.84 13.91 3.70
CA PHE A 10 -3.94 12.76 3.83
C PHE A 10 -3.26 12.79 5.20
N ARG A 11 -3.58 11.82 6.08
CA ARG A 11 -3.02 11.69 7.43
C ARG A 11 -2.34 10.34 7.60
N HIS A 12 -1.32 10.25 8.43
CA HIS A 12 -0.79 8.96 8.87
C HIS A 12 -1.65 8.38 9.99
N ASP A 13 -1.61 7.06 10.17
CA ASP A 13 -2.35 6.39 11.26
C ASP A 13 -1.97 6.92 12.65
N SER A 14 -0.71 7.35 12.84
CA SER A 14 -0.24 8.00 14.07
C SER A 14 -0.95 9.32 14.38
N ASP A 15 -1.51 9.97 13.36
CA ASP A 15 -2.12 11.30 13.46
C ASP A 15 -3.65 11.18 13.58
N SER A 16 -4.20 9.96 13.54
CA SER A 16 -5.63 9.68 13.64
C SER A 16 -6.18 9.87 15.06
N GLU A 17 -5.31 9.95 16.08
CA GLU A 17 -5.66 10.21 17.48
C GLU A 17 -5.77 11.70 17.82
N GLU A 18 -5.46 12.63 16.89
CA GLU A 18 -5.64 14.07 17.11
C GLU A 18 -7.13 14.47 17.09
N ASP A 19 -7.55 15.34 18.02
CA ASP A 19 -8.93 15.82 18.11
C ASP A 19 -9.40 16.46 16.78
N GLY A 20 -10.40 15.85 16.15
CA GLY A 20 -10.94 16.28 14.85
C GLY A 20 -10.29 15.60 13.63
N ALA A 21 -9.39 14.64 13.86
CA ALA A 21 -8.89 13.77 12.80
C ALA A 21 -10.00 12.77 12.38
N GLY A 22 -10.55 12.99 11.19
CA GLY A 22 -11.36 11.98 10.50
C GLY A 22 -10.53 10.71 10.23
N PRO A 23 -11.18 9.54 10.13
CA PRO A 23 -10.52 8.25 10.33
C PRO A 23 -9.87 7.68 9.05
N ASP A 24 -9.71 8.51 8.02
CA ASP A 24 -9.08 8.13 6.76
C ASP A 24 -7.56 8.32 6.85
N THR A 25 -6.78 7.30 6.53
CA THR A 25 -5.32 7.30 6.68
C THR A 25 -4.61 6.82 5.42
N VAL A 26 -3.39 7.34 5.23
CA VAL A 26 -2.43 6.90 4.22
C VAL A 26 -1.09 6.64 4.89
N ASP A 27 -0.62 5.40 4.82
CA ASP A 27 0.65 4.96 5.38
C ASP A 27 1.56 4.41 4.29
N PHE A 28 2.87 4.54 4.49
CA PHE A 28 3.89 4.10 3.56
C PHE A 28 4.73 3.00 4.21
N TYR A 29 4.96 1.93 3.47
CA TYR A 29 5.71 0.77 3.90
C TYR A 29 6.79 0.43 2.89
N ARG A 30 7.90 -0.06 3.41
CA ARG A 30 8.91 -0.78 2.64
C ARG A 30 8.35 -2.12 2.17
N ALA A 31 9.07 -2.74 1.23
CA ALA A 31 8.70 -4.05 0.70
C ALA A 31 8.68 -5.15 1.78
N ASP A 32 9.50 -5.05 2.82
CA ASP A 32 9.54 -6.02 3.93
C ASP A 32 8.42 -5.81 4.98
N GLY A 33 7.47 -4.91 4.72
CA GLY A 33 6.33 -4.65 5.59
C GLY A 33 6.64 -3.71 6.77
N GLN A 34 7.84 -3.17 6.88
CA GLN A 34 8.15 -2.14 7.86
C GLN A 34 7.58 -0.79 7.40
N LYS A 35 6.97 -0.04 8.32
CA LYS A 35 6.54 1.33 8.07
C LYS A 35 7.77 2.19 7.77
N MET A 36 7.71 3.04 6.75
CA MET A 36 8.81 3.90 6.39
C MET A 36 9.10 4.91 7.51
N VAL A 37 10.39 5.11 7.78
CA VAL A 37 10.91 6.16 8.67
C VAL A 37 11.64 7.23 7.86
N ASP A 38 12.02 8.34 8.50
CA ASP A 38 12.64 9.51 7.84
C ASP A 38 13.90 9.14 7.03
N GLU A 39 14.71 8.21 7.53
CA GLU A 39 15.92 7.76 6.84
C GLU A 39 15.62 7.02 5.54
N ASP A 40 14.52 6.24 5.46
CA ASP A 40 14.16 5.47 4.27
C ASP A 40 13.85 6.38 3.07
N TRP A 41 13.27 7.57 3.32
CA TRP A 41 12.97 8.56 2.28
C TRP A 41 14.20 9.17 1.62
N SER A 42 15.34 9.12 2.32
CA SER A 42 16.61 9.65 1.82
C SER A 42 17.47 8.59 1.14
N ASP A 43 17.06 7.31 1.13
CA ASP A 43 17.77 6.25 0.42
C ASP A 43 17.48 6.28 -1.09
N GLY A 44 18.44 6.79 -1.86
CA GLY A 44 18.36 6.84 -3.32
C GLY A 44 18.29 5.48 -4.02
N ASN A 45 18.48 4.37 -3.29
CA ASN A 45 18.37 3.01 -3.83
C ASN A 45 17.02 2.36 -3.51
N ALA A 46 16.17 3.00 -2.72
CA ALA A 46 14.83 2.50 -2.41
C ALA A 46 13.90 2.73 -3.61
N HIS A 47 13.75 1.70 -4.45
CA HIS A 47 12.94 1.76 -5.69
C HIS A 47 11.59 1.05 -5.58
N SER A 48 11.12 0.76 -4.37
CA SER A 48 9.87 0.03 -4.14
C SER A 48 9.15 0.58 -2.91
N ILE A 49 7.84 0.73 -3.00
CA ILE A 49 7.01 1.28 -1.92
C ILE A 49 5.62 0.64 -1.93
N LEU A 50 5.07 0.42 -0.74
CA LEU A 50 3.66 0.05 -0.54
C LEU A 50 2.95 1.24 0.09
N ILE A 51 1.86 1.68 -0.54
CA ILE A 51 1.00 2.75 -0.07
C ILE A 51 -0.31 2.13 0.40
N LEU A 52 -0.61 2.26 1.68
CA LEU A 52 -1.80 1.71 2.31
C LEU A 52 -2.78 2.83 2.59
N MET A 53 -3.96 2.76 1.98
CA MET A 53 -5.03 3.74 2.14
C MET A 53 -6.19 3.08 2.86
N ARG A 54 -6.63 3.65 4.00
CA ARG A 54 -7.78 3.17 4.76
C ARG A 54 -8.82 4.28 4.84
N ALA A 55 -10.09 3.92 4.65
CA ALA A 55 -11.20 4.79 5.03
C ALA A 55 -11.73 4.31 6.38
N GLY A 56 -12.04 5.23 7.29
CA GLY A 56 -12.41 4.82 8.64
C GLY A 56 -13.91 4.57 8.87
N GLU A 57 -14.76 4.89 7.89
CA GLU A 57 -16.10 4.30 7.80
C GLU A 57 -16.08 3.15 6.76
N GLY A 58 -15.89 1.92 7.27
CA GLY A 58 -15.89 0.68 6.49
C GLY A 58 -14.58 -0.11 6.62
N ASP A 59 -14.61 -1.40 6.29
CA ASP A 59 -13.42 -2.28 6.28
C ASP A 59 -12.52 -2.03 5.04
N ALA A 60 -12.90 -1.09 4.20
CA ALA A 60 -12.37 -1.02 2.86
C ALA A 60 -11.03 -0.28 2.81
N ALA A 61 -10.01 -1.05 2.44
CA ALA A 61 -8.63 -0.62 2.36
C ALA A 61 -8.06 -0.88 0.97
N PHE A 62 -7.09 -0.07 0.55
CA PHE A 62 -6.32 -0.31 -0.67
C PHE A 62 -4.84 -0.43 -0.32
N ALA A 63 -4.19 -1.47 -0.85
CA ALA A 63 -2.74 -1.62 -0.81
C ALA A 63 -2.21 -1.46 -2.23
N TRP A 64 -1.45 -0.39 -2.47
CA TRP A 64 -0.82 -0.12 -3.76
C TRP A 64 0.67 -0.36 -3.66
N MET A 65 1.14 -1.43 -4.30
CA MET A 65 2.57 -1.71 -4.41
C MET A 65 3.10 -1.20 -5.74
N VAL A 66 4.18 -0.43 -5.69
CA VAL A 66 4.90 0.09 -6.84
C VAL A 66 6.33 -0.42 -6.79
N ASN A 67 6.76 -1.12 -7.84
CA ASN A 67 8.14 -1.57 -8.02
C ASN A 67 8.75 -0.85 -9.22
N ALA A 68 9.59 0.15 -8.96
CA ALA A 68 10.39 0.84 -9.97
C ALA A 68 11.81 0.23 -10.10
N SER A 69 12.12 -0.82 -9.34
CA SER A 69 13.42 -1.49 -9.41
C SER A 69 13.55 -2.29 -10.72
N PRO A 70 14.79 -2.58 -11.17
CA PRO A 70 15.05 -3.41 -12.34
C PRO A 70 14.86 -4.92 -12.09
N ALA A 71 14.43 -5.32 -10.88
CA ALA A 71 14.18 -6.70 -10.48
C ALA A 71 12.80 -6.86 -9.81
N THR A 72 12.28 -8.08 -9.82
CA THR A 72 11.10 -8.45 -9.04
C THR A 72 11.33 -8.22 -7.55
N VAL A 73 10.33 -7.62 -6.89
CA VAL A 73 10.34 -7.35 -5.45
C VAL A 73 9.21 -8.12 -4.79
N GLU A 74 9.49 -8.79 -3.68
CA GLU A 74 8.49 -9.39 -2.81
C GLU A 74 8.02 -8.35 -1.79
N PHE A 75 6.72 -8.09 -1.76
CA PHE A 75 6.07 -7.24 -0.77
C PHE A 75 5.39 -8.07 0.30
N THR A 76 5.67 -7.78 1.57
CA THR A 76 4.85 -8.23 2.70
C THR A 76 3.57 -7.39 2.78
N LEU A 77 2.43 -8.06 2.81
CA LEU A 77 1.13 -7.41 2.89
C LEU A 77 0.74 -7.12 4.35
N PRO A 78 0.08 -5.97 4.61
CA PRO A 78 -0.56 -5.73 5.89
C PRO A 78 -1.61 -6.80 6.19
N GLU A 79 -1.89 -7.01 7.47
CA GLU A 79 -2.98 -7.90 7.89
C GLU A 79 -4.30 -7.49 7.25
N GLY A 80 -5.03 -8.47 6.71
CA GLY A 80 -6.28 -8.23 6.00
C GLY A 80 -6.57 -9.33 4.99
N LYS A 81 -7.77 -9.28 4.40
CA LYS A 81 -8.10 -10.09 3.24
C LYS A 81 -7.96 -9.21 2.02
N TRP A 82 -7.15 -9.62 1.07
CA TRP A 82 -6.84 -8.83 -0.11
C TRP A 82 -7.30 -9.55 -1.37
N SER A 83 -7.82 -8.78 -2.32
CA SER A 83 -8.13 -9.21 -3.68
C SER A 83 -7.50 -8.25 -4.69
N GLN A 84 -7.00 -8.75 -5.82
CA GLN A 84 -6.44 -7.90 -6.86
C GLN A 84 -7.54 -7.04 -7.50
N SER A 85 -7.32 -5.72 -7.51
CA SER A 85 -8.18 -4.76 -8.21
C SER A 85 -7.65 -4.51 -9.62
N THR A 86 -6.37 -4.15 -9.75
CA THR A 86 -5.73 -3.91 -11.04
C THR A 86 -4.20 -4.07 -10.94
N SER A 87 -3.55 -4.25 -12.09
CA SER A 87 -2.10 -4.39 -12.22
C SER A 87 -1.66 -3.83 -13.57
N SER A 88 -0.45 -3.30 -13.65
CA SER A 88 0.22 -2.99 -14.93
C SER A 88 0.94 -4.20 -15.52
N ASP A 89 1.28 -5.21 -14.71
CA ASP A 89 1.76 -6.51 -15.21
C ASP A 89 0.54 -7.33 -15.66
N PRO A 90 0.40 -7.65 -16.97
CA PRO A 90 -0.73 -8.41 -17.49
C PRO A 90 -0.75 -9.87 -16.99
N ASP A 91 0.37 -10.38 -16.50
CA ASP A 91 0.49 -11.74 -15.97
C ASP A 91 0.25 -11.79 -14.45
N GLN A 92 0.07 -10.64 -13.80
CA GLN A 92 -0.18 -10.60 -12.35
C GLN A 92 -1.54 -11.24 -12.05
N ALA A 93 -1.50 -12.33 -11.29
CA ALA A 93 -2.68 -13.04 -10.82
C ALA A 93 -2.57 -13.30 -9.30
N TYR A 94 -2.98 -12.32 -8.50
CA TYR A 94 -3.14 -12.48 -7.06
C TYR A 94 -4.57 -12.91 -6.72
N GLU A 95 -4.78 -14.22 -6.68
CA GLU A 95 -6.11 -14.83 -6.56
C GLU A 95 -6.63 -14.88 -5.09
N ALA A 96 -5.75 -14.99 -4.06
CA ALA A 96 -6.01 -14.64 -2.65
C ALA A 96 -4.92 -15.14 -1.66
N GLY A 97 -4.74 -14.37 -0.57
CA GLY A 97 -4.51 -14.88 0.79
C GLY A 97 -3.08 -15.14 1.27
N GLY A 98 -2.06 -14.81 0.47
CA GLY A 98 -0.66 -14.90 0.90
C GLY A 98 -0.28 -13.72 1.81
N PRO A 99 0.67 -13.91 2.75
CA PRO A 99 1.23 -12.80 3.52
C PRO A 99 2.14 -11.90 2.66
N SER A 100 2.42 -12.31 1.42
CA SER A 100 3.25 -11.59 0.48
C SER A 100 2.78 -11.73 -0.96
N ILE A 101 3.30 -10.87 -1.82
CA ILE A 101 3.06 -10.85 -3.27
C ILE A 101 4.33 -10.41 -3.99
N LEU A 102 4.65 -11.09 -5.10
CA LEU A 102 5.74 -10.70 -6.00
C LEU A 102 5.24 -9.71 -7.03
N ILE A 103 5.95 -8.59 -7.17
CA ILE A 103 5.68 -7.52 -8.13
C ILE A 103 6.87 -7.42 -9.08
N ARG A 104 6.63 -7.62 -10.38
CA ARG A 104 7.65 -7.57 -11.44
C ARG A 104 8.34 -6.19 -11.49
N GLU A 105 9.54 -6.12 -12.04
CA GLU A 105 10.23 -4.87 -12.33
C GLU A 105 9.36 -3.87 -13.10
N HIS A 106 9.53 -2.59 -12.81
CA HIS A 106 8.83 -1.47 -13.46
C HIS A 106 7.30 -1.65 -13.57
N SER A 107 6.67 -2.17 -12.52
CA SER A 107 5.23 -2.46 -12.50
C SER A 107 4.57 -2.05 -11.18
N PHE A 108 3.24 -2.02 -11.18
CA PHE A 108 2.46 -1.83 -9.98
C PHE A 108 1.28 -2.80 -9.92
N THR A 109 0.84 -3.08 -8.70
CA THR A 109 -0.39 -3.83 -8.42
C THR A 109 -1.17 -3.14 -7.31
N LEU A 110 -2.47 -3.02 -7.50
CA LEU A 110 -3.42 -2.48 -6.52
C LEU A 110 -4.30 -3.62 -6.00
N LEU A 111 -4.29 -3.79 -4.69
CA LEU A 111 -5.20 -4.70 -3.98
C LEU A 111 -6.29 -3.89 -3.27
N GLN A 112 -7.47 -4.49 -3.16
CA GLN A 112 -8.58 -3.99 -2.34
C GLN A 112 -8.91 -5.04 -1.26
N GLY A 113 -9.15 -4.56 -0.04
CA GLY A 113 -9.59 -5.35 1.12
C GLY A 113 -10.97 -4.97 1.59
#